data_AF-D1P9M0-F1
#
_entry.id   AF-D1P9M0-F1
#
_cell.length_a   1.000
_cell.length_b   1.000
_cell.length_c   1.000
_cell.angle_alpha   90.00
_cell.angle_beta   90.00
_cell.angle_gamma   90.00
#
_symmetry.space_group_name_H-M   'P 1'
#
loop_
_entity.id
_entity.type
_entity.pdbx_description
1 polymer ?
#
loop_
_entity_poly.entity_id
_entity_poly.type
_entity_poly.pdbx_seq_one_letter_code
_entity_poly.pdbx_strand_id
1 'polypeptide(L)'
;MYKIQANQSGTRSIEVSDQHLETIEKYQLLRNLVDSNGIVDEEVLDKLKLNVRSLLESSDIKDKELLDLCLDVIYNQNMKALGLHNLVLLYVDWKDKKQAEAAADAEPDAVND
;
A
#
# COMPACT_ATOMS: atom_id res chain seq x y z
N MET A 1 10.11 -7.11 4.59
CA MET A 1 10.34 -6.80 3.15
C MET A 1 9.65 -7.86 2.30
N TYR A 2 8.66 -7.42 1.53
CA TYR A 2 7.78 -8.22 0.68
C TYR A 2 8.14 -8.00 -0.78
N LYS A 3 7.70 -8.93 -1.64
CA LYS A 3 7.95 -8.86 -3.08
C LYS A 3 6.65 -9.16 -3.82
N ILE A 4 6.18 -8.18 -4.59
CA ILE A 4 4.97 -8.32 -5.40
C ILE A 4 5.33 -8.57 -6.86
N GLN A 5 4.54 -9.38 -7.53
CA GLN A 5 4.67 -9.63 -8.96
C GLN A 5 4.06 -8.47 -9.74
N ALA A 6 4.79 -7.95 -10.72
CA ALA A 6 4.40 -6.77 -11.48
C ALA A 6 3.92 -7.08 -12.91
N ASN A 7 4.18 -8.29 -13.42
CA ASN A 7 3.75 -8.74 -14.75
C ASN A 7 3.21 -10.18 -14.73
N GLN A 8 2.45 -10.58 -15.74
CA GLN A 8 1.86 -11.93 -15.80
C GLN A 8 2.90 -13.05 -15.82
N SER A 9 4.05 -12.83 -16.46
CA SER A 9 5.12 -13.84 -16.56
C SER A 9 5.94 -14.03 -15.27
N GLY A 10 5.77 -13.20 -14.25
CA GLY A 10 6.51 -13.29 -12.98
C GLY A 10 7.97 -12.82 -13.04
N THR A 11 8.46 -12.40 -14.21
CA THR A 11 9.85 -11.95 -14.40
C THR A 11 10.13 -10.56 -13.87
N ARG A 12 9.08 -9.76 -13.63
CA ARG A 12 9.17 -8.42 -13.06
C ARG A 12 8.49 -8.40 -11.71
N SER A 13 9.16 -7.81 -10.75
CA SER A 13 8.72 -7.71 -9.37
C SER A 13 9.05 -6.35 -8.79
N ILE A 14 8.27 -5.93 -7.81
CA ILE A 14 8.48 -4.71 -7.06
C ILE A 14 8.69 -5.12 -5.60
N GLU A 15 9.68 -4.52 -4.98
CA GLU A 15 9.98 -4.74 -3.57
C GLU A 15 9.19 -3.75 -2.72
N VAL A 16 8.54 -4.26 -1.67
CA VAL A 16 7.68 -3.47 -0.79
C VAL A 16 8.14 -3.69 0.65
N SER A 17 8.58 -2.64 1.34
CA SER A 17 8.95 -2.69 2.75
C SER A 17 7.72 -2.48 3.66
N ASP A 18 7.84 -2.84 4.93
CA ASP A 18 6.80 -2.57 5.94
C ASP A 18 6.54 -1.05 6.05
N GLN A 19 7.59 -0.22 5.99
CA GLN A 19 7.46 1.25 5.97
C GLN A 19 6.61 1.76 4.79
N HIS A 20 6.71 1.12 3.62
CA HIS A 20 5.86 1.45 2.48
C HIS A 20 4.38 1.15 2.76
N LEU A 21 4.08 0.03 3.41
CA LEU A 21 2.72 -0.35 3.80
C LEU A 21 2.15 0.59 4.88
N GLU A 22 2.98 0.97 5.86
CA GLU A 22 2.63 1.96 6.87
C GLU A 22 2.32 3.32 6.26
N THR A 23 3.11 3.75 5.27
CA THR A 23 2.88 5.00 4.54
C THR A 23 1.56 4.93 3.74
N ILE A 24 1.28 3.81 3.08
CA ILE A 24 0.01 3.58 2.38
C ILE A 24 -1.17 3.70 3.35
N GLU A 25 -1.06 3.15 4.55
CA GLU A 25 -2.09 3.26 5.60
C GLU A 25 -2.24 4.70 6.10
N LYS A 26 -1.13 5.36 6.43
CA LYS A 26 -1.08 6.73 6.97
C LYS A 26 -1.80 7.73 6.05
N TYR A 27 -1.59 7.64 4.75
CA TYR A 27 -2.25 8.52 3.75
C TYR A 27 -3.51 7.92 3.13
N GLN A 28 -3.91 6.71 3.53
CA GLN A 28 -5.08 5.99 3.01
C GLN A 28 -5.11 5.89 1.47
N LEU A 29 -3.94 5.72 0.84
CA LEU A 29 -3.75 5.85 -0.61
C LEU A 29 -4.63 4.91 -1.44
N LEU A 30 -4.99 3.74 -0.88
CA LEU A 30 -5.78 2.72 -1.56
C LEU A 30 -7.30 2.84 -1.29
N ARG A 31 -7.72 3.64 -0.29
CA ARG A 31 -9.09 3.62 0.25
C ARG A 31 -10.14 4.22 -0.70
N ASN A 32 -9.73 5.13 -1.57
CA ASN A 32 -10.59 5.79 -2.56
C ASN A 32 -10.16 5.48 -4.00
N LEU A 33 -9.35 4.44 -4.16
CA LEU A 33 -8.71 4.15 -5.44
C LEU A 33 -9.53 3.17 -6.29
N VAL A 34 -10.07 2.14 -5.65
CA VAL A 34 -10.80 1.08 -6.33
C VAL A 34 -12.25 1.52 -6.50
N ASP A 35 -12.72 1.55 -7.75
CA ASP A 35 -14.11 1.87 -8.06
C ASP A 35 -15.05 0.78 -7.51
N SER A 36 -16.36 1.02 -7.53
CA SER A 36 -17.35 0.11 -6.90
C SER A 36 -17.33 -1.33 -7.48
N ASN A 37 -16.67 -1.51 -8.62
CA ASN A 37 -16.48 -2.81 -9.29
C ASN A 37 -15.29 -3.63 -8.77
N GLY A 38 -14.41 -3.09 -7.93
CA GLY A 38 -13.27 -3.85 -7.41
C GLY A 38 -12.12 -4.07 -8.40
N ILE A 39 -12.20 -3.53 -9.62
CA ILE A 39 -11.24 -3.78 -10.70
C ILE A 39 -10.09 -2.77 -10.63
N VAL A 40 -8.87 -3.28 -10.79
CA VAL A 40 -7.64 -2.48 -10.83
C VAL A 40 -7.11 -2.48 -12.25
N ASP A 41 -7.26 -1.34 -12.94
CA ASP A 41 -6.81 -1.12 -14.31
C ASP A 41 -5.74 -0.02 -14.39
N GLU A 42 -5.21 0.23 -15.59
CA GLU A 42 -4.20 1.28 -15.79
C GLU A 42 -4.75 2.69 -15.48
N GLU A 43 -6.04 2.94 -15.70
CA GLU A 43 -6.69 4.21 -15.31
C GLU A 43 -6.69 4.43 -13.80
N VAL A 44 -6.87 3.35 -13.02
CA VAL A 44 -6.84 3.38 -11.55
C VAL A 44 -5.41 3.68 -11.06
N LEU A 45 -4.41 3.10 -11.72
CA LEU A 45 -3.00 3.41 -11.45
C LEU A 45 -2.67 4.87 -11.76
N ASP A 46 -3.20 5.43 -12.85
CA ASP A 46 -2.99 6.83 -13.18
C ASP A 46 -3.62 7.77 -12.14
N LYS A 47 -4.86 7.47 -11.71
CA LYS A 47 -5.52 8.18 -10.60
C LYS A 47 -4.70 8.13 -9.31
N LEU A 48 -4.07 6.99 -8.99
CA LEU A 48 -3.18 6.87 -7.83
C LEU A 48 -2.00 7.82 -7.92
N LYS A 49 -1.33 7.85 -9.09
CA LYS A 49 -0.20 8.75 -9.33
C LYS A 49 -0.60 10.21 -9.19
N LEU A 50 -1.76 10.59 -9.73
CA LEU A 50 -2.29 11.95 -9.60
C LEU A 50 -2.62 12.31 -8.14
N ASN A 51 -3.23 11.39 -7.39
CA ASN A 51 -3.54 11.60 -5.97
C ASN A 51 -2.26 11.80 -5.16
N VAL A 52 -1.29 10.90 -5.32
CA VAL A 52 0.02 10.97 -4.68
C VAL A 52 0.76 12.25 -5.07
N ARG A 53 0.72 12.65 -6.34
CA ARG A 53 1.31 13.91 -6.81
C ARG A 53 0.67 15.12 -6.12
N SER A 54 -0.65 15.15 -6.03
CA SER A 54 -1.37 16.21 -5.31
C SER A 54 -1.00 16.25 -3.82
N LEU A 55 -0.81 15.09 -3.19
CA LEU A 55 -0.30 15.00 -1.82
C LEU A 55 1.12 15.55 -1.70
N LEU A 56 2.02 15.20 -2.62
CA LEU A 56 3.39 15.71 -2.64
C LEU A 56 3.46 17.23 -2.86
N GLU A 57 2.56 17.78 -3.67
CA GLU A 57 2.45 19.23 -3.90
C GLU A 57 1.86 19.98 -2.69
N SER A 58 1.02 19.30 -1.89
CA SER A 58 0.38 19.87 -0.71
C SER A 58 1.20 19.70 0.57
N SER A 59 2.05 18.68 0.61
CA SER A 59 2.94 18.41 1.74
C SER A 59 4.18 19.29 1.61
N ASP A 60 4.62 19.92 2.69
CA ASP A 60 5.89 20.66 2.77
C ASP A 60 7.11 19.74 2.57
N ILE A 61 7.28 19.03 1.44
CA ILE A 61 8.47 18.30 0.93
C ILE A 61 9.16 17.30 1.92
N LYS A 62 8.68 17.17 3.17
CA LYS A 62 9.41 16.58 4.29
C LYS A 62 9.08 15.12 4.55
N ASP A 63 8.02 14.58 3.98
CA ASP A 63 7.67 13.18 4.14
C ASP A 63 8.56 12.32 3.25
N LYS A 64 9.78 12.08 3.73
CA LYS A 64 10.76 11.19 3.11
C LYS A 64 10.16 9.81 2.83
N GLU A 65 9.35 9.29 3.75
CA GLU A 65 8.69 7.98 3.62
C GLU A 65 7.73 7.93 2.42
N LEU A 66 6.99 9.03 2.19
CA LEU A 66 6.11 9.15 1.03
C LEU A 66 6.93 9.22 -0.27
N LEU A 67 8.03 9.97 -0.29
CA LEU A 67 8.95 10.03 -1.43
C LEU A 67 9.58 8.68 -1.75
N ASP A 68 10.06 7.95 -0.73
CA ASP A 68 10.63 6.61 -0.90
C ASP A 68 9.58 5.64 -1.46
N LEU A 69 8.36 5.60 -0.89
CA LEU A 69 7.24 4.83 -1.43
C LEU A 69 6.95 5.18 -2.90
N CYS A 70 6.99 6.47 -3.23
CA CYS A 70 6.75 6.96 -4.58
C CYS A 70 7.78 6.42 -5.57
N LEU A 71 9.06 6.52 -5.24
CA LEU A 71 10.15 6.13 -6.13
C LEU A 71 10.25 4.61 -6.29
N ASP A 72 10.13 3.88 -5.18
CA ASP A 72 10.35 2.44 -5.17
C ASP A 72 9.15 1.65 -5.72
N VAL A 73 7.92 2.11 -5.44
CA VAL A 73 6.69 1.35 -5.72
C VAL A 73 5.79 2.04 -6.74
N ILE A 74 5.35 3.28 -6.49
CA ILE A 74 4.27 3.93 -7.27
C ILE A 74 4.72 4.34 -8.68
N TYR A 75 5.90 4.97 -8.79
CA TYR A 75 6.50 5.42 -10.04
C TYR A 75 7.45 4.38 -10.65
N ASN A 76 7.53 3.18 -10.07
CA ASN A 76 8.34 2.11 -10.61
C ASN A 76 7.93 1.80 -12.06
N GLN A 77 8.90 1.65 -12.95
CA GLN A 77 8.65 1.36 -14.38
C GLN A 77 7.88 0.04 -14.58
N ASN A 78 7.99 -0.89 -13.62
CA ASN A 78 7.29 -2.16 -13.67
C ASN A 78 5.85 -2.07 -13.11
N MET A 79 5.49 -0.97 -12.45
CA MET A 79 4.16 -0.80 -11.86
C MET A 79 3.11 -0.69 -12.96
N LYS A 80 2.18 -1.65 -12.96
CA LYS A 80 1.05 -1.77 -13.89
C LYS A 80 -0.20 -2.18 -13.10
N ALA A 81 -1.34 -2.28 -13.78
CA ALA A 81 -2.60 -2.79 -13.21
C ALA A 81 -2.40 -4.05 -12.33
N LEU A 82 -1.67 -5.05 -12.82
CA LEU A 82 -1.38 -6.27 -12.06
C LEU A 82 -0.49 -6.02 -10.82
N GLY A 83 0.51 -5.16 -10.93
CA GLY A 83 1.35 -4.78 -9.80
C GLY A 83 0.55 -4.05 -8.72
N LEU A 84 -0.32 -3.12 -9.12
CA LEU A 84 -1.23 -2.43 -8.21
C LEU A 84 -2.21 -3.39 -7.54
N HIS A 85 -2.78 -4.33 -8.29
CA HIS A 85 -3.65 -5.36 -7.74
C HIS A 85 -2.93 -6.18 -6.65
N ASN A 86 -1.72 -6.67 -6.94
CA ASN A 86 -0.92 -7.42 -5.97
C ASN A 86 -0.49 -6.58 -4.77
N LEU A 87 -0.22 -5.28 -4.97
CA LEU A 87 0.05 -4.35 -3.87
C LEU A 87 -1.16 -4.20 -2.94
N VAL A 88 -2.37 -4.09 -3.50
CA VAL A 88 -3.62 -4.03 -2.71
C VAL A 88 -3.81 -5.32 -1.92
N LEU A 89 -3.62 -6.49 -2.54
CA LEU A 89 -3.71 -7.78 -1.84
C LEU A 89 -2.72 -7.88 -0.68
N LEU A 90 -1.46 -7.50 -0.92
CA LEU A 90 -0.43 -7.48 0.11
C LEU A 90 -0.80 -6.53 1.27
N TYR A 91 -1.31 -5.34 0.96
CA TYR A 91 -1.74 -4.36 1.96
C TYR A 91 -2.88 -4.89 2.83
N VAL A 92 -3.88 -5.56 2.23
CA VAL A 92 -5.00 -6.15 2.97
C VAL A 92 -4.50 -7.24 3.93
N ASP A 93 -3.63 -8.14 3.45
CA ASP A 93 -3.04 -9.21 4.29
C ASP A 93 -2.22 -8.64 5.45
N TRP A 94 -1.40 -7.62 5.18
CA TRP A 94 -0.62 -6.94 6.21
C TRP A 94 -1.51 -6.23 7.24
N LYS A 95 -2.59 -5.58 6.79
CA LYS A 95 -3.54 -4.90 7.68
C LYS A 95 -4.33 -5.88 8.54
N ASP A 96 -4.68 -7.03 8.00
CA ASP A 96 -5.35 -8.11 8.74
C ASP A 96 -4.44 -8.65 9.85
N LYS A 97 -3.18 -8.96 9.51
CA LYS A 97 -2.15 -9.36 10.49
C LYS A 97 -1.97 -8.33 11.61
N LYS A 98 -1.84 -7.05 11.25
CA LYS A 98 -1.67 -5.96 12.20
C LYS A 98 -2.87 -5.82 13.16
N GLN A 99 -4.08 -6.05 12.66
CA GLN A 99 -5.29 -6.08 13.49
C GLN A 99 -5.34 -7.32 14.40
N ALA A 100 -4.94 -8.49 13.90
CA ALA A 100 -4.86 -9.71 14.69
C ALA A 100 -3.83 -9.59 15.83
N GLU A 101 -2.67 -8.99 15.56
CA GLU A 101 -1.65 -8.70 16.57
C GLU A 101 -2.14 -7.69 17.62
N ALA A 102 -2.84 -6.63 17.20
CA ALA A 102 -3.42 -5.66 18.12
C ALA A 102 -4.54 -6.24 19.01
N ALA A 103 -5.29 -7.23 18.50
CA ALA A 103 -6.31 -7.94 19.29
C ALA A 103 -5.70 -8.93 20.30
N ALA A 104 -4.54 -9.50 20.01
CA ALA A 104 -3.83 -10.42 20.91
C ALA A 104 -3.14 -9.72 22.09
N ASP A 105 -2.76 -8.45 21.93
CA ASP A 105 -2.17 -7.63 23.01
C ASP A 105 -3.24 -6.98 23.91
N ALA A 106 -4.52 -7.06 23.53
CA ALA A 106 -5.66 -6.52 24.27
C ALA A 106 -6.31 -7.55 25.22
N GLU A 107 -5.51 -8.39 25.90
CA GLU A 107 -5.94 -9.12 27.09
C GLU A 107 -5.64 -8.29 28.35
N PRO A 108 -6.62 -7.52 28.88
CA PRO A 108 -6.59 -7.12 30.27
C PRO A 108 -7.01 -8.34 31.10
N ASP A 109 -6.05 -8.90 31.83
CA ASP A 109 -6.17 -9.22 33.25
C ASP A 109 -7.63 -9.25 33.78
N ALA A 110 -8.33 -10.37 33.55
CA ALA A 110 -9.55 -10.67 34.30
C ALA A 110 -9.13 -11.36 35.60
N VAL A 111 -8.79 -10.48 36.54
CA VAL A 111 -8.58 -10.68 37.97
C VAL A 111 -9.50 -11.76 38.56
N ASN A 112 -8.86 -12.78 39.13
CA ASN A 112 -9.18 -13.48 40.37
C ASN A 112 -10.55 -13.21 41.03
N ASP A 113 -11.42 -14.22 41.07
CA ASP A 113 -12.33 -14.48 42.20
C ASP A 113 -12.22 -15.96 42.61
#